data_AF-A0A4U3KPF9-F1
#
_entry.id   AF-A0A4U3KPF9-F1
#
_cell.length_a   1.000
_cell.length_b   1.000
_cell.length_c   1.000
_cell.angle_alpha   90.00
_cell.angle_beta   90.00
_cell.angle_gamma   90.00
#
_symmetry.space_group_name_H-M   'P 1'
#
loop_
_entity.id
_entity.type
_entity.pdbx_description
1 polymer ?
#
loop_
_entity_poly.entity_id
_entity_poly.type
_entity_poly.pdbx_seq_one_letter_code
_entity_poly.pdbx_strand_id
1 'polypeptide(L)'
;MQSASDGFSKMIKTLLYITPDPCPECGGNLYAWRAKNKDGSDRCPPTCMECGYKARKKAEDLETEKMFNDSLKARAINYLKYSSLYTDKNLINCRFKTYKTVDTETKLAFEIANRATTEILLNKPIHMILSGKSGVGKSH
;
A
#
# COMPACT_ATOMS: atom_id res chain seq x y z
N MET A 1 37.32 25.37 -8.45
CA MET A 1 36.32 24.58 -7.70
C MET A 1 35.10 24.43 -8.58
N GLN A 2 34.87 23.27 -9.21
CA GLN A 2 33.58 23.00 -9.86
C GLN A 2 32.59 22.75 -8.72
N SER A 3 31.64 23.66 -8.58
CA SER A 3 30.62 23.58 -7.55
C SER A 3 29.74 22.36 -7.81
N ALA A 4 29.22 21.70 -6.76
CA ALA A 4 28.30 20.57 -6.93
C ALA A 4 27.10 20.94 -7.83
N SER A 5 26.67 22.21 -7.80
CA SER A 5 25.62 22.78 -8.67
C SER A 5 25.94 22.73 -10.16
N ASP A 6 27.21 22.84 -10.56
CA ASP A 6 27.61 22.72 -11.98
C ASP A 6 27.47 21.28 -12.49
N GLY A 7 27.76 20.30 -11.62
CA GLY A 7 27.57 18.88 -11.91
C GLY A 7 26.09 18.54 -12.12
N PHE A 8 25.23 19.00 -11.20
CA PHE A 8 23.78 18.75 -11.28
C PHE A 8 23.13 19.42 -12.50
N SER A 9 23.49 20.66 -12.81
CA SER A 9 22.93 21.37 -13.97
C SER A 9 23.31 20.70 -15.31
N LYS A 10 24.54 20.19 -15.42
CA LYS A 10 25.00 19.42 -16.58
C LYS A 10 24.27 18.08 -16.72
N MET A 11 24.00 17.42 -15.59
CA MET A 11 23.24 16.16 -15.56
C MET A 11 21.78 16.36 -15.99
N ILE A 12 21.12 17.41 -15.49
CA ILE A 12 19.74 17.77 -15.85
C ILE A 12 19.62 18.02 -17.36
N LYS A 13 20.53 18.82 -17.95
CA LYS A 13 20.50 19.10 -19.41
C LYS A 13 20.70 17.85 -20.26
N THR A 14 21.53 16.92 -19.79
CA THR A 14 21.83 15.66 -20.50
C THR A 14 20.66 14.69 -20.44
N LEU A 15 20.01 14.55 -19.28
CA LEU A 15 19.00 13.51 -19.05
C LEU A 15 17.57 13.96 -19.34
N LEU A 16 17.29 15.25 -19.17
CA LEU A 16 15.96 15.83 -19.24
C LEU A 16 15.84 16.81 -20.42
N TYR A 17 14.63 16.99 -20.90
CA TYR A 17 14.26 18.07 -21.82
C TYR A 17 13.11 18.88 -21.24
N ILE A 18 13.02 20.16 -21.62
CA ILE A 18 11.93 21.04 -21.21
C ILE A 18 10.78 20.84 -22.19
N THR A 19 9.58 20.58 -21.68
CA THR A 19 8.39 20.45 -22.52
C THR A 19 7.94 21.81 -23.05
N PRO A 20 7.28 21.87 -24.23
CA PRO A 20 6.84 23.14 -24.81
C PRO A 20 5.81 23.87 -23.95
N ASP A 21 4.98 23.14 -23.21
CA ASP A 21 3.97 23.73 -22.33
C ASP A 21 4.58 24.06 -20.95
N PRO A 22 4.31 25.27 -20.41
CA PRO A 22 4.71 25.63 -19.06
C PRO A 22 3.89 24.88 -18.01
N CYS A 23 4.38 24.88 -16.78
CA CYS A 23 3.65 24.34 -15.64
C CYS A 23 2.34 25.12 -15.43
N PRO A 24 1.16 24.46 -15.43
CA PRO A 24 -0.11 25.16 -15.27
C PRO A 24 -0.39 25.65 -13.84
N GLU A 25 0.40 25.23 -12.85
CA GLU A 25 0.27 25.70 -11.46
C GLU A 25 1.14 26.91 -11.13
N CYS A 26 2.38 26.97 -11.65
CA CYS A 26 3.32 28.05 -11.31
C CYS A 26 3.94 28.78 -12.52
N GLY A 27 3.65 28.36 -13.76
CA GLY A 27 4.26 28.90 -14.97
C GLY A 27 5.70 28.46 -15.25
N GLY A 28 6.33 27.73 -14.32
CA GLY A 28 7.72 27.27 -14.45
C GLY A 28 7.94 26.17 -15.50
N ASN A 29 9.21 25.83 -15.73
CA ASN A 29 9.58 24.79 -16.70
C ASN A 29 9.16 23.38 -16.24
N LEU A 30 8.62 22.60 -17.16
CA LEU A 30 8.33 21.18 -16.98
C LEU A 30 9.43 20.33 -17.60
N TYR A 31 9.96 19.38 -16.83
CA TYR A 31 11.06 18.53 -17.24
C TYR A 31 10.58 17.10 -17.48
N ALA A 32 10.95 16.53 -18.63
CA ALA A 32 10.64 15.15 -19.00
C ALA A 32 11.93 14.38 -19.34
N TRP A 33 11.92 13.06 -19.12
CA TRP A 33 13.06 12.21 -19.44
C TRP A 33 13.23 12.04 -20.94
N ARG A 34 14.45 12.22 -21.43
CA ARG A 34 14.77 11.90 -22.84
C ARG A 34 14.70 10.39 -23.10
N ALA A 35 15.08 9.58 -22.10
CA ALA A 35 15.04 8.14 -22.17
C ALA A 35 13.63 7.60 -21.88
N LYS A 36 13.14 6.73 -22.76
CA LYS A 36 11.89 5.97 -22.60
C LYS A 36 12.15 4.66 -21.87
N ASN A 37 11.10 4.02 -21.38
CA ASN A 37 11.15 2.65 -20.88
C ASN A 37 11.42 1.66 -22.03
N LYS A 38 11.74 0.41 -21.69
CA LYS A 38 11.94 -0.67 -22.69
C LYS A 38 10.72 -0.85 -23.61
N ASP A 39 9.53 -0.55 -23.09
CA ASP A 39 8.26 -0.68 -23.79
C ASP A 39 7.89 0.60 -24.60
N GLY A 40 8.81 1.56 -24.72
CA GLY A 40 8.60 2.81 -25.46
C GLY A 40 7.77 3.88 -24.72
N SER A 41 7.18 3.54 -23.58
CA SER A 41 6.44 4.48 -22.72
C SER A 41 7.36 5.48 -22.02
N ASP A 42 6.81 6.64 -21.65
CA ASP A 42 7.53 7.62 -20.84
C ASP A 42 7.89 7.07 -19.47
N ARG A 43 9.13 7.32 -19.03
CA ARG A 43 9.62 6.86 -17.72
C ARG A 43 8.82 7.47 -16.58
N CYS A 44 8.50 8.76 -16.68
CA CYS A 44 7.56 9.42 -15.79
C CYS A 44 6.90 10.61 -16.50
N PRO A 45 5.74 11.08 -16.02
CA PRO A 45 5.13 12.30 -16.51
C PRO A 45 6.08 13.51 -16.34
N PRO A 46 5.94 14.55 -17.17
CA PRO A 46 6.70 15.80 -17.01
C PRO A 46 6.47 16.43 -15.64
N THR A 47 7.54 16.73 -14.92
CA THR A 47 7.49 17.25 -13.54
C THR A 47 8.05 18.67 -13.49
N CYS A 48 7.38 19.55 -12.75
CA CYS A 48 7.93 20.88 -12.44
C CYS A 48 8.87 20.77 -11.25
N MET A 49 10.10 21.25 -11.37
CA MET A 49 11.08 21.22 -10.28
C MET A 49 10.84 22.31 -9.21
N GLU A 50 10.03 23.33 -9.52
CA GLU A 50 9.70 24.42 -8.60
C GLU A 50 8.53 24.06 -7.67
N CYS A 51 7.44 23.51 -8.22
CA CYS A 51 6.22 23.20 -7.46
C CYS A 51 5.89 21.71 -7.34
N GLY A 52 6.61 20.83 -8.06
CA GLY A 52 6.35 19.39 -8.05
C GLY A 52 5.13 18.94 -8.84
N TYR A 53 4.64 19.76 -9.78
CA TYR A 53 3.48 19.46 -10.65
C TYR A 53 3.54 18.03 -11.22
N LYS A 54 2.39 17.36 -11.29
CA LYS A 54 2.16 15.92 -11.59
C LYS A 54 2.74 14.92 -10.58
N ALA A 55 3.93 15.13 -10.05
CA ALA A 55 4.47 14.25 -9.00
C ALA A 55 3.64 14.33 -7.71
N ARG A 56 3.25 15.56 -7.33
CA ARG A 56 2.34 15.81 -6.20
C ARG A 56 0.94 15.25 -6.41
N LYS A 57 0.31 15.54 -7.55
CA LYS A 57 -1.04 15.02 -7.87
C LYS A 57 -1.06 13.49 -7.81
N LYS A 58 -0.05 12.82 -8.36
CA LYS A 58 0.05 11.35 -8.26
C LYS A 58 0.17 10.86 -6.81
N ALA A 59 0.90 11.58 -5.97
CA ALA A 59 1.00 11.24 -4.55
C ALA A 59 -0.34 11.47 -3.82
N GLU A 60 -1.00 12.59 -4.10
CA GLU A 60 -2.32 12.95 -3.56
C GLU A 60 -3.40 11.95 -4.00
N ASP A 61 -3.40 11.53 -5.27
CA ASP A 61 -4.30 10.49 -5.79
C ASP A 61 -4.07 9.15 -5.08
N LEU A 62 -2.81 8.76 -4.88
CA LEU A 62 -2.44 7.52 -4.20
C LEU A 62 -2.80 7.56 -2.70
N GLU A 63 -2.67 8.71 -2.06
CA GLU A 63 -3.15 8.91 -0.68
C GLU A 63 -4.67 8.86 -0.61
N THR A 64 -5.36 9.50 -1.56
CA THR A 64 -6.82 9.48 -1.64
C THR A 64 -7.36 8.06 -1.83
N GLU A 65 -6.74 7.27 -2.70
CA GLU A 65 -7.10 5.87 -2.91
C GLU A 65 -6.89 5.03 -1.64
N LYS A 66 -5.77 5.25 -0.92
CA LYS A 66 -5.53 4.59 0.37
C LYS A 66 -6.59 4.97 1.40
N MET A 67 -6.87 6.26 1.57
CA MET A 67 -7.89 6.75 2.50
C MET A 67 -9.27 6.18 2.19
N PHE A 68 -9.62 6.09 0.90
CA PHE A 68 -10.87 5.49 0.46
C PHE A 68 -10.95 4.00 0.83
N ASN A 69 -9.92 3.23 0.52
CA ASN A 69 -9.85 1.81 0.85
C ASN A 69 -9.88 1.55 2.36
N ASP A 70 -9.15 2.37 3.14
CA ASP A 70 -9.15 2.28 4.60
C ASP A 70 -10.52 2.63 5.18
N SER A 71 -11.23 3.60 4.62
CA SER A 71 -12.61 3.94 5.00
C SER A 71 -13.58 2.79 4.72
N LEU A 72 -13.50 2.17 3.55
CA LEU A 72 -14.33 1.00 3.22
C LEU A 72 -14.08 -0.17 4.18
N LYS A 73 -12.81 -0.45 4.47
CA LYS A 73 -12.41 -1.48 5.43
C LYS A 73 -12.90 -1.16 6.84
N ALA A 74 -12.74 0.07 7.29
CA ALA A 74 -13.22 0.51 8.61
C ALA A 74 -14.74 0.37 8.71
N ARG A 75 -15.48 0.73 7.65
CA ARG A 75 -16.94 0.55 7.59
C ARG A 75 -17.34 -0.92 7.71
N ALA A 76 -16.67 -1.82 7.00
CA ALA A 76 -16.95 -3.26 7.08
C ALA A 76 -16.66 -3.83 8.48
N ILE A 77 -15.52 -3.45 9.08
CA ILE A 77 -15.14 -3.88 10.44
C ILE A 77 -16.12 -3.32 11.48
N ASN A 78 -16.52 -2.05 11.36
CA ASN A 78 -17.48 -1.44 12.27
C ASN A 78 -18.85 -2.09 12.14
N TYR A 79 -19.29 -2.41 10.92
CA TYR A 79 -20.52 -3.14 10.72
C TYR A 79 -20.49 -4.51 11.43
N LEU A 80 -19.41 -5.27 11.29
CA LEU A 80 -19.19 -6.52 12.02
C LEU A 80 -19.18 -6.31 13.54
N LYS A 81 -18.55 -5.23 14.03
CA LYS A 81 -18.38 -4.98 15.46
C LYS A 81 -19.67 -4.54 16.18
N TYR A 82 -20.50 -3.77 15.50
CA TYR A 82 -21.69 -3.16 16.11
C TYR A 82 -22.99 -3.86 15.71
N SER A 83 -23.03 -4.58 14.57
CA SER A 83 -24.24 -5.22 14.07
C SER A 83 -24.26 -6.74 14.29
N SER A 84 -23.11 -7.37 14.57
CA SER A 84 -23.06 -8.81 14.83
C SER A 84 -23.29 -9.15 16.31
N LEU A 85 -23.83 -10.34 16.56
CA LEU A 85 -24.12 -10.88 17.89
C LEU A 85 -22.87 -11.42 18.62
N TYR A 86 -21.66 -10.96 18.26
CA TYR A 86 -20.45 -11.36 18.98
C TYR A 86 -20.53 -10.87 20.43
N THR A 87 -20.42 -11.81 21.36
CA THR A 87 -20.41 -11.53 22.80
C THR A 87 -19.15 -10.77 23.21
N ASP A 88 -17.99 -11.18 22.69
CA ASP A 88 -16.72 -10.50 22.92
C ASP A 88 -16.26 -9.72 21.67
N LYS A 89 -16.42 -8.39 21.72
CA LYS A 89 -16.02 -7.49 20.64
C LYS A 89 -14.50 -7.34 20.50
N ASN A 90 -13.72 -7.78 21.49
CA ASN A 90 -12.26 -7.70 21.44
C ASN A 90 -11.66 -8.71 20.46
N LEU A 91 -12.37 -9.81 20.17
CA LEU A 91 -11.97 -10.80 19.17
C LEU A 91 -11.79 -10.18 17.78
N ILE A 92 -12.57 -9.14 17.45
CA ILE A 92 -12.47 -8.43 16.16
C ILE A 92 -11.13 -7.68 16.03
N ASN A 93 -10.47 -7.38 17.14
CA ASN A 93 -9.16 -6.71 17.15
C ASN A 93 -7.98 -7.69 17.13
N CYS A 94 -8.23 -8.99 17.29
CA CYS A 94 -7.20 -10.03 17.21
C CYS A 94 -6.61 -10.10 15.80
N ARG A 95 -5.28 -10.24 15.70
CA ARG A 95 -4.54 -10.29 14.43
C ARG A 95 -3.53 -11.41 14.47
N PHE A 96 -3.22 -12.01 13.33
CA PHE A 96 -2.11 -12.97 13.23
C PHE A 96 -0.80 -12.41 13.82
N LYS A 97 -0.52 -11.11 13.64
CA LYS A 97 0.67 -10.45 14.21
C LYS A 97 0.70 -10.41 15.75
N THR A 98 -0.46 -10.40 16.39
CA THR A 98 -0.58 -10.33 17.87
C THR A 98 -0.76 -11.70 18.50
N TYR A 99 -0.93 -12.76 17.69
CA TYR A 99 -1.08 -14.12 18.16
C TYR A 99 0.24 -14.63 18.74
N LYS A 100 0.19 -15.22 19.94
CA LYS A 100 1.37 -15.77 20.61
C LYS A 100 1.39 -17.28 20.46
N THR A 101 2.42 -17.78 19.78
CA THR A 101 2.73 -19.21 19.73
C THR A 101 3.61 -19.57 20.92
N VAL A 102 3.06 -20.30 21.88
CA VAL A 102 3.76 -20.70 23.12
C VAL A 102 4.08 -22.20 23.14
N ASP A 103 3.32 -22.99 22.40
CA ASP A 103 3.39 -24.45 22.38
C ASP A 103 3.09 -25.00 20.98
N THR A 104 3.19 -26.32 20.83
CA THR A 104 2.95 -26.99 19.55
C THR A 104 1.49 -26.87 19.10
N GLU A 105 0.52 -26.91 20.03
CA GLU A 105 -0.90 -26.74 19.70
C GLU A 105 -1.20 -25.33 19.19
N THR A 106 -0.71 -24.27 19.86
CA THR A 106 -0.92 -22.88 19.39
C THR A 106 -0.23 -22.62 18.05
N LYS A 107 0.94 -23.21 17.81
CA LYS A 107 1.64 -23.10 16.52
C LYS A 107 0.85 -23.77 15.39
N LEU A 108 0.32 -24.97 15.63
CA LEU A 108 -0.48 -25.69 14.65
C LEU A 108 -1.79 -24.94 14.33
N ALA A 109 -2.46 -24.39 15.34
CA ALA A 109 -3.64 -23.56 15.13
C ALA A 109 -3.35 -22.33 14.26
N PHE A 110 -2.21 -21.66 14.50
CA PHE A 110 -1.77 -20.52 13.69
C PHE A 110 -1.52 -20.91 12.24
N GLU A 111 -0.80 -22.02 12.00
CA GLU A 111 -0.48 -22.48 10.65
C GLU A 111 -1.74 -22.87 9.85
N ILE A 112 -2.68 -23.57 10.48
CA ILE A 112 -3.97 -23.94 9.85
C ILE A 112 -4.77 -22.68 9.49
N ALA A 113 -4.90 -21.74 10.43
CA ALA A 113 -5.65 -20.51 10.21
C ALA A 113 -5.01 -19.62 9.13
N ASN A 114 -3.68 -19.54 9.10
CA ASN A 114 -2.96 -18.78 8.07
C ASN A 114 -3.14 -19.41 6.68
N ARG A 115 -3.06 -20.74 6.60
CA ARG A 115 -3.32 -21.48 5.34
C ARG A 115 -4.75 -21.25 4.86
N ALA A 116 -5.74 -21.42 5.74
CA ALA A 116 -7.14 -21.22 5.39
C ALA A 116 -7.40 -19.79 4.88
N THR A 117 -6.85 -18.78 5.57
CA THR A 117 -6.96 -17.38 5.15
C THR A 117 -6.37 -17.15 3.76
N THR A 118 -5.21 -17.74 3.48
CA THR A 118 -4.57 -17.65 2.16
C THR A 118 -5.44 -18.25 1.06
N GLU A 119 -6.05 -19.41 1.30
CA GLU A 119 -6.93 -20.07 0.32
C GLU A 119 -8.23 -19.28 0.09
N ILE A 120 -8.79 -18.66 1.14
CA ILE A 120 -9.94 -17.75 1.04
C ILE A 120 -9.60 -16.54 0.17
N LEU A 121 -8.41 -15.93 0.35
CA LEU A 121 -7.96 -14.80 -0.47
C LEU A 121 -7.75 -15.18 -1.94
N LEU A 122 -7.44 -16.45 -2.22
CA LEU A 122 -7.34 -17.01 -3.57
C LEU A 122 -8.70 -17.46 -4.14
N ASN A 123 -9.81 -17.14 -3.48
CA ASN A 123 -11.17 -17.55 -3.85
C ASN A 123 -11.36 -19.08 -4.00
N LYS A 124 -10.58 -19.88 -3.26
CA LYS A 124 -10.77 -21.34 -3.26
C LYS A 124 -11.80 -21.74 -2.21
N PRO A 125 -12.72 -22.67 -2.53
CA PRO A 125 -13.64 -23.21 -1.55
C PRO A 125 -12.85 -24.05 -0.54
N ILE A 126 -12.87 -23.63 0.73
CA ILE A 126 -12.19 -24.35 1.82
C ILE A 126 -13.07 -24.38 3.06
N HIS A 127 -12.99 -25.49 3.79
CA HIS A 127 -13.54 -25.63 5.13
C HIS A 127 -12.39 -25.74 6.12
N MET A 128 -12.52 -25.05 7.25
CA MET A 128 -11.52 -25.06 8.32
C MET A 128 -12.16 -25.55 9.61
N ILE A 129 -11.47 -26.45 10.32
CA ILE A 129 -11.84 -26.92 11.64
C ILE A 129 -10.64 -26.64 12.56
N LEU A 130 -10.88 -25.89 13.63
CA LEU A 130 -9.89 -25.66 14.69
C LEU A 130 -10.30 -26.50 15.90
N SER A 131 -9.55 -27.56 16.17
CA SER A 131 -9.73 -28.43 17.34
C SER A 131 -8.56 -28.27 18.31
N GLY A 132 -8.80 -28.49 19.60
CA GLY A 132 -7.77 -28.36 20.64
C GLY A 132 -8.35 -27.97 21.99
N LYS A 133 -7.50 -28.00 23.03
CA LYS A 133 -7.89 -27.71 24.41
C LYS A 133 -8.35 -26.27 24.60
N SER A 134 -8.97 -25.96 25.72
CA SER A 134 -9.31 -24.56 26.05
C SER A 134 -8.02 -23.73 26.18
N GLY A 135 -8.05 -22.46 25.75
CA GLY A 135 -6.91 -21.55 25.86
C GLY A 135 -5.89 -21.58 24.71
N VAL A 136 -6.01 -22.48 23.73
CA VAL A 136 -5.07 -22.60 22.60
C VAL A 136 -5.29 -21.58 21.47
N GLY A 137 -6.14 -20.57 21.69
CA GLY A 137 -6.32 -19.48 20.74
C GLY A 137 -7.26 -19.75 19.55
N LYS A 138 -8.12 -20.78 19.59
CA LYS A 138 -9.05 -21.11 18.49
C LYS A 138 -10.00 -19.97 18.07
N SER A 139 -10.40 -19.11 19.02
CA SER A 139 -11.29 -17.97 18.78
C SER A 139 -10.55 -16.70 18.35
N HIS A 140 -9.24 -16.65 18.61
CA HIS A 140 -8.39 -15.52 18.23
C HIS A 140 -8.02 -15.63 16.76
#